data_AF-A0A961BV57-F1
#
_entry.id   AF-A0A961BV57-F1
#
_cell.length_a   1.000
_cell.length_b   1.000
_cell.length_c   1.000
_cell.angle_alpha   90.00
_cell.angle_beta   90.00
_cell.angle_gamma   90.00
#
_symmetry.space_group_name_H-M   'P 1'
#
loop_
_entity.id
_entity.type
_entity.pdbx_description
1 polymer ?
#
loop_
_entity_poly.entity_id
_entity_poly.type
_entity_poly.pdbx_seq_one_letter_code
_entity_poly.pdbx_strand_id
1 'polypeptide(L)'
;MCFSATASFAGAAVVGGIGAATLTQMRGRRELVLGALPMGFAVHQFLEGVTWMRLGSGTTAMLDDWSVRLWVIYAWSLLPLWLPLGVRLIEPDPRRRRVLDALVVVGVLDLLYMASGALAPEITVSVVDHNLDYVLPYAANPILLAIPYILTTCLAPLLSSFRWVRAFGAANVVALSVATWMQSKDFSS
;
A
#
# COMPACT_ATOMS: atom_id res chain seq x y z
N MET A 1 -5.27 -0.82 -8.48
CA MET A 1 -5.74 -1.18 -9.83
C MET A 1 -4.50 -1.36 -10.66
N CYS A 2 -4.32 -2.56 -11.19
CA CYS A 2 -3.04 -3.11 -11.61
C CYS A 2 -3.20 -3.62 -13.05
N PHE A 3 -3.55 -2.73 -13.98
CA PHE A 3 -4.20 -3.12 -15.24
C PHE A 3 -3.29 -3.72 -16.31
N SER A 4 -2.05 -3.25 -16.41
CA SER A 4 -1.08 -3.70 -17.41
C SER A 4 0.33 -3.20 -17.09
N ALA A 5 1.35 -3.84 -17.69
CA ALA A 5 2.74 -3.39 -17.56
C ALA A 5 2.92 -1.91 -17.92
N THR A 6 2.32 -1.46 -19.03
CA THR A 6 2.42 -0.08 -19.50
C THR A 6 1.80 0.90 -18.51
N ALA A 7 0.63 0.56 -17.96
CA ALA A 7 -0.03 1.40 -16.97
C ALA A 7 0.81 1.50 -15.68
N SER A 8 1.34 0.38 -15.19
CA SER A 8 2.16 0.34 -13.98
C SER A 8 3.48 1.12 -14.16
N PHE A 9 4.17 0.99 -15.31
CA PHE A 9 5.39 1.79 -15.57
C PHE A 9 5.11 3.27 -15.77
N ALA A 10 4.02 3.64 -16.45
CA ALA A 10 3.62 5.04 -16.58
C ALA A 10 3.29 5.65 -15.21
N GLY A 11 2.55 4.90 -14.38
CA GLY A 11 2.27 5.27 -12.99
C GLY A 11 3.55 5.44 -12.17
N ALA A 12 4.49 4.51 -12.27
CA ALA A 12 5.80 4.59 -11.62
C ALA A 12 6.58 5.85 -12.03
N ALA A 13 6.61 6.18 -13.32
CA ALA A 13 7.31 7.37 -13.82
C ALA A 13 6.68 8.67 -13.31
N VAL A 14 5.35 8.80 -13.42
CA VAL A 14 4.62 10.00 -12.99
C VAL A 14 4.74 10.20 -11.48
N VAL A 15 4.42 9.16 -10.70
CA VAL A 15 4.46 9.26 -9.24
C VAL A 15 5.90 9.35 -8.74
N GLY A 16 6.86 8.70 -9.40
CA GLY A 16 8.28 8.80 -9.10
C GLY A 16 8.82 10.21 -9.29
N GLY A 17 8.43 10.89 -10.38
CA GLY A 17 8.74 12.30 -10.60
C GLY A 17 8.18 13.22 -9.50
N ILE A 18 6.91 13.01 -9.10
CA ILE A 18 6.29 13.73 -7.98
C ILE A 18 7.01 13.43 -6.66
N GLY A 19 7.37 12.18 -6.41
CA GLY A 19 8.11 11.75 -5.22
C GLY A 19 9.49 12.40 -5.14
N ALA A 20 10.26 12.39 -6.23
CA ALA A 20 11.54 13.07 -6.30
C ALA A 20 11.42 14.57 -6.04
N ALA A 21 10.46 15.24 -6.69
CA ALA A 21 10.19 16.67 -6.48
C ALA A 21 9.70 16.99 -5.06
N THR A 22 9.00 16.06 -4.40
CA THR A 22 8.56 16.21 -3.01
C THR A 22 9.77 16.10 -2.07
N LEU A 23 10.63 15.11 -2.28
CA LEU A 23 11.80 14.87 -1.43
C LEU A 23 12.82 16.01 -1.49
N THR A 24 12.96 16.71 -2.61
CA THR A 24 13.84 17.88 -2.71
C THR A 24 13.33 19.11 -1.95
N GLN A 25 12.03 19.15 -1.62
CA GLN A 25 11.40 20.25 -0.89
C GLN A 25 11.35 20.03 0.63
N MET A 26 11.52 18.79 1.08
CA MET A 26 11.46 18.45 2.51
C MET A 26 12.73 18.89 3.23
N ARG A 27 12.57 19.54 4.38
CA ARG A 27 13.71 20.00 5.21
C ARG A 27 13.82 19.23 6.53
N GLY A 28 12.71 18.72 7.07
CA GLY A 28 12.70 17.97 8.31
C GLY A 28 12.85 16.46 8.12
N ARG A 29 13.72 15.81 8.92
CA ARG A 29 13.85 14.34 8.92
C ARG A 29 12.53 13.61 9.21
N ARG A 30 11.65 14.23 10.00
CA ARG A 30 10.32 13.69 10.33
C ARG A 30 9.35 13.80 9.16
N GLU A 31 9.43 14.88 8.40
CA GLU A 31 8.61 15.12 7.20
C GLU A 31 9.00 14.16 6.07
N LEU A 32 10.30 13.82 5.96
CA LEU A 32 10.80 12.88 4.96
C LEU A 32 10.10 11.51 5.01
N VAL A 33 9.74 11.02 6.20
CA VAL A 33 9.06 9.73 6.32
C VAL A 33 7.71 9.76 5.59
N LEU A 34 6.90 10.79 5.79
CA LEU A 34 5.63 10.92 5.09
C LEU A 34 5.83 11.34 3.62
N GLY A 35 6.77 12.24 3.35
CA GLY A 35 7.09 12.74 2.01
C GLY A 35 7.70 11.71 1.06
N ALA A 36 8.24 10.60 1.59
CA ALA A 36 8.77 9.49 0.80
C ALA A 36 7.69 8.53 0.28
N LEU A 37 6.43 8.62 0.76
CA LEU A 37 5.35 7.73 0.34
C LEU A 37 5.14 7.69 -1.19
N PRO A 38 5.15 8.81 -1.94
CA PRO A 38 4.98 8.75 -3.39
C PRO A 38 6.14 8.00 -4.05
N MET A 39 7.37 8.17 -3.57
CA MET A 39 8.53 7.44 -4.10
C MET A 39 8.42 5.94 -3.80
N GLY A 40 7.98 5.56 -2.60
CA GLY A 40 7.67 4.17 -2.26
C GLY A 40 6.61 3.57 -3.18
N PHE A 41 5.52 4.32 -3.45
CA PHE A 41 4.47 3.88 -4.35
C PHE A 41 4.94 3.76 -5.80
N ALA A 42 5.84 4.63 -6.24
CA ALA A 42 6.46 4.53 -7.57
C ALA A 42 7.28 3.25 -7.72
N VAL A 43 8.05 2.87 -6.70
CA VAL A 43 8.77 1.59 -6.67
C VAL A 43 7.78 0.43 -6.73
N HIS A 44 6.71 0.47 -5.92
CA HIS A 44 5.67 -0.55 -5.96
C HIS A 44 5.05 -0.70 -7.36
N GLN A 45 4.69 0.40 -8.02
CA GLN A 45 4.17 0.38 -9.39
C GLN A 45 5.18 -0.16 -10.41
N PHE A 46 6.47 0.15 -10.23
CA PHE A 46 7.50 -0.42 -11.08
C PHE A 46 7.60 -1.94 -10.94
N LEU A 47 7.58 -2.46 -9.70
CA LEU A 47 7.62 -3.90 -9.41
C LEU A 47 6.40 -4.65 -9.98
N GLU A 48 5.24 -4.00 -9.97
CA GLU A 48 4.03 -4.52 -10.62
C GLU A 48 4.20 -4.65 -12.13
N GLY A 49 4.78 -3.64 -12.78
CA GLY A 49 5.09 -3.68 -14.21
C GLY A 49 6.06 -4.82 -14.55
N VAL A 50 7.05 -5.06 -13.68
CA VAL A 50 7.94 -6.23 -13.79
C VAL A 50 7.16 -7.54 -13.67
N THR A 51 6.24 -7.64 -12.70
CA THR A 51 5.40 -8.83 -12.51
C THR A 51 4.57 -9.12 -13.76
N TRP A 52 3.96 -8.09 -14.37
CA TRP A 52 3.24 -8.22 -15.64
C TRP A 52 4.12 -8.75 -16.78
N MET A 53 5.35 -8.26 -16.93
CA MET A 53 6.27 -8.77 -17.95
C MET A 53 6.67 -10.23 -17.70
N ARG A 54 6.75 -10.66 -16.44
CA ARG A 54 7.07 -12.04 -16.07
C ARG A 54 5.93 -13.00 -16.35
N LEU A 55 4.68 -12.58 -16.11
CA LEU A 55 3.50 -13.36 -16.46
C LEU A 55 3.34 -13.52 -17.97
N GLY A 56 3.76 -12.51 -18.76
CA GLY A 56 3.68 -12.55 -20.22
C GLY A 56 2.23 -12.70 -20.70
N SER A 57 1.96 -13.71 -21.51
CA SER A 57 0.59 -14.07 -21.93
C SER A 57 -0.10 -15.08 -21.00
N GLY A 58 0.55 -15.49 -19.91
CA GLY A 58 -0.02 -16.38 -18.92
C GLY A 58 -1.02 -15.66 -18.01
N THR A 59 -2.00 -16.41 -17.50
CA THR A 59 -3.02 -15.90 -16.55
C THR A 59 -2.71 -16.27 -15.10
N THR A 60 -1.82 -17.24 -14.85
CA THR A 60 -1.42 -17.64 -13.50
C THR A 60 0.00 -18.20 -13.55
N ALA A 61 0.83 -17.80 -12.58
CA ALA A 61 2.16 -18.36 -12.39
C ALA A 61 2.53 -18.37 -10.90
N MET A 62 3.30 -19.36 -10.49
CA MET A 62 3.98 -19.34 -9.20
C MET A 62 5.30 -18.63 -9.41
N LEU A 63 5.43 -17.44 -8.81
CA LEU A 63 6.60 -16.59 -8.95
C LEU A 63 7.30 -16.52 -7.59
N ASP A 64 8.60 -16.78 -7.59
CA ASP A 64 9.45 -16.75 -6.39
C ASP A 64 10.42 -15.56 -6.38
N ASP A 65 10.35 -14.70 -7.39
CA ASP A 65 11.32 -13.62 -7.59
C ASP A 65 11.08 -12.41 -6.67
N TRP A 66 12.14 -11.61 -6.51
CA TRP A 66 12.11 -10.47 -5.60
C TRP A 66 11.09 -9.39 -5.96
N SER A 67 10.64 -9.29 -7.22
CA SER A 67 9.68 -8.25 -7.59
C SER A 67 8.31 -8.48 -6.95
N VAL A 68 7.81 -9.72 -6.98
CA VAL A 68 6.55 -10.12 -6.34
C VAL A 68 6.66 -10.01 -4.82
N ARG A 69 7.76 -10.48 -4.24
CA ARG A 69 7.98 -10.41 -2.79
C ARG A 69 8.01 -8.97 -2.29
N LEU A 70 8.78 -8.10 -2.95
CA LEU A 70 8.88 -6.69 -2.55
C LEU A 70 7.57 -5.93 -2.79
N TRP A 71 6.82 -6.27 -3.84
CA TRP A 71 5.48 -5.74 -4.07
C TRP A 71 4.55 -6.10 -2.91
N VAL A 72 4.49 -7.37 -2.53
CA VAL A 72 3.65 -7.88 -1.44
C VAL A 72 4.06 -7.26 -0.09
N ILE A 73 5.36 -7.20 0.20
CA ILE A 73 5.87 -6.57 1.43
C ILE A 73 5.45 -5.12 1.48
N TYR A 74 5.61 -4.37 0.38
CA TYR A 74 5.23 -2.96 0.38
C TYR A 74 3.73 -2.79 0.60
N ALA A 75 2.92 -3.49 -0.20
CA ALA A 75 1.46 -3.34 -0.22
C ALA A 75 0.85 -3.72 1.12
N TRP A 76 1.09 -4.94 1.58
CA TRP A 76 0.36 -5.50 2.71
C TRP A 76 1.07 -5.35 4.03
N SER A 77 2.39 -5.18 4.05
CA SER A 77 3.14 -5.17 5.32
C SER A 77 3.64 -3.76 5.67
N LEU A 78 4.31 -3.10 4.74
CA LEU A 78 5.04 -1.85 5.01
C LEU A 78 4.11 -0.65 5.06
N LEU A 79 3.19 -0.51 4.11
CA LEU A 79 2.31 0.66 4.02
C LEU A 79 1.43 0.87 5.29
N PRO A 80 0.81 -0.17 5.88
CA PRO A 80 0.09 -0.08 7.15
C PRO A 80 0.91 0.42 8.33
N LEU A 81 2.24 0.22 8.33
CA LEU A 81 3.12 0.80 9.33
C LEU A 81 3.58 2.21 8.94
N TRP A 82 4.00 2.37 7.68
CA TRP A 82 4.65 3.58 7.19
C TRP A 82 3.73 4.79 7.35
N LEU A 83 2.46 4.65 6.96
CA LEU A 83 1.54 5.78 6.98
C LEU A 83 1.27 6.31 8.41
N PRO A 84 0.80 5.50 9.39
CA PRO A 84 0.59 5.99 10.75
C PRO A 84 1.88 6.48 11.38
N LEU A 85 3.03 5.87 11.11
CA LEU A 85 4.33 6.34 11.60
C LEU A 85 4.67 7.73 11.03
N GLY A 86 4.51 7.93 9.72
CA GLY A 86 4.75 9.22 9.08
C GLY A 86 3.88 10.34 9.65
N VAL A 87 2.58 10.07 9.81
CA VAL A 87 1.64 11.02 10.42
C VAL A 87 2.02 11.29 11.89
N ARG A 88 2.36 10.24 12.64
CA ARG A 88 2.75 10.33 14.05
C ARG A 88 4.01 11.18 14.28
N LEU A 89 4.94 11.19 13.32
CA LEU A 89 6.19 11.94 13.43
C LEU A 89 6.00 13.44 13.20
N ILE A 90 5.05 13.84 12.35
CA ILE A 90 4.78 15.25 12.06
C ILE A 90 3.73 15.86 13.01
N GLU A 91 2.87 15.04 13.63
CA GLU A 91 1.76 15.50 14.44
C GLU A 91 2.22 16.26 15.70
N PRO A 92 1.81 17.52 15.91
CA PRO A 92 2.20 18.31 17.09
C PRO A 92 1.36 17.99 18.34
N ASP A 93 0.06 17.66 18.20
CA ASP A 93 -0.85 17.49 19.33
C ASP A 93 -0.57 16.18 20.12
N PRO A 94 -0.19 16.26 21.40
CA PRO A 94 0.11 15.09 22.22
C PRO A 94 -1.07 14.11 22.38
N ARG A 95 -2.32 14.58 22.34
CA ARG A 95 -3.49 13.72 22.47
C ARG A 95 -3.69 12.87 21.21
N ARG A 96 -3.59 13.49 20.04
CA ARG A 96 -3.66 12.80 18.73
C ARG A 96 -2.50 11.83 18.56
N ARG A 97 -1.30 12.23 18.99
CA ARG A 97 -0.11 11.37 19.00
C ARG A 97 -0.31 10.05 19.73
N ARG A 98 -1.01 10.03 20.88
CA ARG A 98 -1.28 8.77 21.61
C ARG A 98 -2.16 7.81 20.82
N VAL A 99 -3.18 8.34 20.13
CA VAL A 99 -4.04 7.50 19.28
C VAL A 99 -3.24 6.97 18.09
N LEU A 100 -2.42 7.82 17.48
CA LEU A 100 -1.51 7.43 16.40
C LEU A 100 -0.46 6.39 16.86
N ASP A 101 0.04 6.48 18.10
CA ASP A 101 0.94 5.46 18.67
C ASP A 101 0.28 4.08 18.72
N ALA A 102 -1.01 4.01 19.09
CA ALA A 102 -1.76 2.76 19.03
C ALA A 102 -1.89 2.22 17.59
N LEU A 103 -2.15 3.09 16.62
CA LEU A 103 -2.20 2.70 15.19
C LEU A 103 -0.83 2.27 14.65
N VAL A 104 0.27 2.87 15.12
CA VAL A 104 1.62 2.40 14.80
C VAL A 104 1.84 0.99 15.33
N VAL A 105 1.42 0.69 16.56
CA VAL A 105 1.51 -0.67 17.11
C VAL A 105 0.71 -1.66 16.25
N VAL A 106 -0.51 -1.30 15.85
CA VAL A 106 -1.30 -2.12 14.91
C VAL A 106 -0.54 -2.35 13.60
N GLY A 107 0.04 -1.31 13.02
CA GLY A 107 0.85 -1.41 11.79
C GLY A 107 2.11 -2.27 11.97
N VAL A 108 2.76 -2.26 13.14
CA VAL A 108 3.90 -3.15 13.43
C VAL A 108 3.44 -4.61 13.48
N LEU A 109 2.31 -4.89 14.14
CA LEU A 109 1.77 -6.25 14.20
C LEU A 109 1.39 -6.75 12.81
N ASP A 110 0.75 -5.90 12.01
CA ASP A 110 0.38 -6.21 10.63
C ASP A 110 1.63 -6.45 9.75
N LEU A 111 2.66 -5.59 9.87
CA LEU A 111 3.95 -5.78 9.20
C LEU A 111 4.55 -7.15 9.53
N LEU A 112 4.67 -7.50 10.81
CA LEU A 112 5.28 -8.76 11.22
C LEU A 112 4.50 -9.97 10.71
N TYR A 113 3.17 -9.89 10.78
CA TYR A 113 2.29 -10.94 10.33
C TYR A 113 2.35 -11.11 8.80
N MET A 114 2.18 -10.03 8.03
CA MET A 114 2.20 -10.06 6.56
C MET A 114 3.59 -10.30 5.97
N ALA A 115 4.67 -9.86 6.63
CA ALA A 115 6.03 -10.12 6.16
C ALA A 115 6.38 -11.61 6.25
N SER A 116 5.85 -12.34 7.25
CA SER A 116 5.96 -13.81 7.28
C SER A 116 5.26 -14.45 6.08
N GLY A 117 4.15 -13.83 5.64
CA GLY A 117 3.49 -13.97 4.34
C GLY A 117 4.44 -14.02 3.15
N ALA A 118 5.08 -12.88 2.92
CA ALA A 118 5.89 -12.63 1.75
C ALA A 118 7.18 -13.48 1.67
N LEU A 119 7.61 -14.04 2.79
CA LEU A 119 8.78 -14.92 2.88
C LEU A 119 8.44 -16.39 2.62
N ALA A 120 7.18 -16.72 2.30
CA ALA A 120 6.80 -18.07 1.89
C ALA A 120 7.57 -18.53 0.64
N PRO A 121 7.79 -19.85 0.44
CA PRO A 121 8.58 -20.36 -0.68
C PRO A 121 8.09 -19.87 -2.04
N GLU A 122 6.77 -19.87 -2.26
CA GLU A 122 6.16 -19.50 -3.53
C GLU A 122 4.93 -18.60 -3.27
N ILE A 123 4.76 -17.57 -4.11
CA ILE A 123 3.58 -16.70 -4.12
C ILE A 123 2.87 -16.96 -5.45
N THR A 124 1.63 -17.41 -5.38
CA THR A 124 0.81 -17.59 -6.57
C THR A 124 0.31 -16.23 -7.02
N VAL A 125 0.59 -15.88 -8.27
CA VAL A 125 0.09 -14.66 -8.91
C VAL A 125 -0.87 -15.06 -10.01
N SER A 126 -2.09 -14.51 -9.97
CA SER A 126 -3.13 -14.74 -10.97
C SER A 126 -3.70 -13.45 -11.50
N VAL A 127 -4.13 -13.45 -12.75
CA VAL A 127 -4.85 -12.33 -13.36
C VAL A 127 -6.35 -12.54 -13.13
N VAL A 128 -6.97 -11.66 -12.34
CA VAL A 128 -8.41 -11.64 -12.05
C VAL A 128 -8.97 -10.28 -12.43
N ASP A 129 -9.94 -10.23 -13.34
CA ASP A 129 -10.58 -8.99 -13.83
C ASP A 129 -9.57 -7.90 -14.25
N HIS A 130 -8.55 -8.30 -15.01
CA HIS A 130 -7.45 -7.44 -15.46
C HIS A 130 -6.60 -6.85 -14.32
N ASN A 131 -6.63 -7.42 -13.12
CA ASN A 131 -5.76 -7.07 -12.00
C ASN A 131 -4.89 -8.26 -11.60
N LEU A 132 -3.72 -7.99 -11.05
CA LEU A 132 -2.91 -9.00 -10.40
C LEU A 132 -3.47 -9.28 -9.01
N ASP A 133 -3.89 -10.52 -8.81
CA ASP A 133 -4.20 -11.09 -7.51
C ASP A 133 -2.99 -11.89 -7.02
N TYR A 134 -2.61 -11.62 -5.78
CA TYR A 134 -1.49 -12.26 -5.12
C TYR A 134 -2.08 -13.13 -4.02
N VAL A 135 -1.84 -14.44 -4.09
CA VAL A 135 -2.40 -15.38 -3.12
C VAL A 135 -1.30 -15.81 -2.17
N LEU A 136 -1.46 -15.43 -0.91
CA LEU A 136 -0.60 -15.91 0.17
C LEU A 136 -1.03 -17.30 0.64
N PRO A 137 -0.11 -18.11 1.16
CA PRO A 137 -0.42 -19.43 1.70
C PRO A 137 -1.19 -19.40 3.03
N TYR A 138 -1.56 -18.23 3.56
CA TYR A 138 -2.23 -18.09 4.84
C TYR A 138 -3.75 -18.04 4.65
N ALA A 139 -4.47 -19.02 5.21
CA ALA A 139 -5.94 -19.05 5.25
C ALA A 139 -6.51 -18.11 6.32
N ALA A 140 -6.08 -16.85 6.34
CA ALA A 140 -6.64 -15.85 7.23
C ALA A 140 -7.95 -15.28 6.67
N ASN A 141 -8.90 -15.02 7.55
CA ASN A 141 -10.16 -14.38 7.16
C ASN A 141 -9.86 -13.00 6.56
N PRO A 142 -10.24 -12.72 5.29
CA PRO A 142 -9.93 -11.45 4.62
C PRO A 142 -10.40 -10.21 5.39
N ILE A 143 -11.51 -10.32 6.13
CA ILE A 143 -12.05 -9.22 6.94
C ILE A 143 -11.09 -8.89 8.09
N LEU A 144 -10.49 -9.90 8.72
CA LEU A 144 -9.55 -9.69 9.83
C LEU A 144 -8.26 -9.00 9.39
N LEU A 145 -7.89 -9.12 8.11
CA LEU A 145 -6.74 -8.42 7.51
C LEU A 145 -7.12 -7.02 7.01
N ALA A 146 -8.31 -6.87 6.46
CA ALA A 146 -8.78 -5.60 5.93
C ALA A 146 -8.97 -4.53 7.03
N ILE A 147 -9.49 -4.91 8.20
CA ILE A 147 -9.74 -3.96 9.30
C ILE A 147 -8.47 -3.21 9.75
N PRO A 148 -7.38 -3.88 10.19
CA PRO A 148 -6.16 -3.19 10.63
C PRO A 148 -5.53 -2.37 9.50
N TYR A 149 -5.59 -2.87 8.27
CA TYR A 149 -5.13 -2.15 7.09
C TYR A 149 -5.89 -0.84 6.88
N ILE A 150 -7.22 -0.87 6.90
CA ILE A 150 -8.06 0.32 6.71
C ILE A 150 -7.86 1.32 7.85
N LEU A 151 -7.78 0.84 9.10
CA LEU A 151 -7.54 1.71 10.25
C LEU A 151 -6.19 2.44 10.12
N THR A 152 -5.14 1.74 9.72
CA THR A 152 -3.81 2.35 9.61
C THR A 152 -3.67 3.24 8.37
N THR A 153 -4.24 2.85 7.24
CA THR A 153 -4.09 3.56 5.95
C THR A 153 -5.09 4.70 5.73
N CYS A 154 -6.25 4.66 6.39
CA CYS A 154 -7.29 5.68 6.28
C CYS A 154 -7.47 6.50 7.57
N LEU A 155 -7.63 5.84 8.72
CA LEU A 155 -7.93 6.57 9.97
C LEU A 155 -6.73 7.37 10.46
N ALA A 156 -5.50 6.86 10.35
CA ALA A 156 -4.31 7.58 10.80
C ALA A 156 -4.16 8.98 10.17
N PRO A 157 -4.18 9.17 8.84
CA PRO A 157 -4.11 10.50 8.25
C PRO A 157 -5.32 11.40 8.57
N LEU A 158 -6.53 10.82 8.74
CA LEU A 158 -7.72 11.57 9.16
C LEU A 158 -7.61 12.17 10.58
N LEU A 159 -6.84 11.52 11.46
CA LEU A 159 -6.59 11.99 12.82
C LEU A 159 -5.58 13.15 12.90
N SER A 160 -4.90 13.51 11.81
CA SER A 160 -3.89 14.57 11.85
C SER A 160 -4.47 15.97 12.04
N SER A 161 -3.73 16.88 12.67
CA SER A 161 -4.06 18.31 12.71
C SER A 161 -3.90 19.01 11.36
N PHE A 162 -3.10 18.45 10.44
CA PHE A 162 -2.81 19.09 9.15
C PHE A 162 -3.92 18.81 8.12
N ARG A 163 -4.54 19.88 7.61
CA ARG A 163 -5.67 19.78 6.67
C ARG A 163 -5.39 18.94 5.43
N TRP A 164 -4.19 19.01 4.87
CA TRP A 164 -3.83 18.26 3.65
C TRP A 164 -3.56 16.79 3.93
N VAL A 165 -3.04 16.45 5.11
CA VAL A 165 -2.90 15.06 5.55
C VAL A 165 -4.29 14.45 5.78
N ARG A 166 -5.23 15.20 6.37
CA ARG A 166 -6.63 14.74 6.46
C ARG A 166 -7.29 14.58 5.10
N ALA A 167 -7.06 15.51 4.17
CA ALA A 167 -7.60 15.42 2.82
C ALA A 167 -7.08 14.16 2.10
N PHE A 168 -5.79 13.82 2.29
CA PHE A 168 -5.22 12.56 1.82
C PHE A 168 -5.93 11.34 2.44
N GLY A 169 -6.17 11.35 3.76
CA GLY A 169 -6.94 10.29 4.43
C GLY A 169 -8.37 10.15 3.89
N ALA A 170 -9.06 11.26 3.65
CA ALA A 170 -10.40 11.27 3.05
C ALA A 170 -10.38 10.73 1.60
N ALA A 171 -9.38 11.11 0.82
CA ALA A 171 -9.18 10.59 -0.53
C ALA A 171 -8.95 9.06 -0.52
N ASN A 172 -8.19 8.53 0.44
CA ASN A 172 -8.02 7.07 0.60
C ASN A 172 -9.35 6.37 0.91
N VAL A 173 -10.18 6.93 1.79
CA VAL A 173 -11.51 6.36 2.09
C VAL A 173 -12.38 6.36 0.83
N VAL A 174 -12.40 7.46 0.07
CA VAL A 174 -13.17 7.53 -1.19
C VAL A 174 -12.64 6.52 -2.20
N ALA A 175 -11.32 6.44 -2.40
CA ALA A 175 -10.70 5.51 -3.33
C ALA A 175 -11.01 4.06 -2.96
N LEU A 176 -10.91 3.69 -1.69
CA LEU A 176 -11.27 2.37 -1.20
C LEU A 176 -12.76 2.08 -1.42
N SER A 177 -13.64 3.03 -1.10
CA SER A 177 -15.09 2.88 -1.30
C SER A 177 -15.43 2.64 -2.76
N VAL A 178 -14.82 3.40 -3.68
CA VAL A 178 -14.97 3.21 -5.13
C VAL A 178 -14.45 1.84 -5.56
N ALA A 179 -13.27 1.43 -5.09
CA ALA A 179 -12.70 0.13 -5.43
C ALA A 179 -13.60 -1.03 -4.96
N THR A 180 -14.12 -0.97 -3.73
CA THR A 180 -15.05 -1.97 -3.21
C THR A 180 -16.37 -1.99 -3.98
N TRP A 181 -16.87 -0.82 -4.39
CA TRP A 181 -18.08 -0.72 -5.20
C TRP A 181 -17.89 -1.33 -6.60
N MET A 182 -16.74 -1.11 -7.23
CA MET A 182 -16.41 -1.72 -8.52
C MET A 182 -16.38 -3.25 -8.40
N GLN A 183 -15.64 -3.80 -7.43
CA GLN A 183 -15.62 -5.25 -7.19
C GLN A 183 -17.01 -5.81 -6.90
N SER A 184 -17.84 -5.13 -6.11
CA SER A 184 -19.19 -5.61 -5.81
C SER A 184 -20.08 -5.75 -7.04
N LYS A 185 -19.83 -4.97 -8.10
CA LYS A 185 -20.56 -5.07 -9.36
C LYS A 185 -20.07 -6.22 -10.21
N ASP A 186 -18.76 -6.43 -10.26
CA ASP A 186 -18.14 -7.51 -11.03
C ASP A 186 -18.51 -8.90 -10.47
N PHE A 187 -18.78 -9.03 -9.16
CA PHE A 187 -19.32 -10.26 -8.56
C PHE A 187 -20.83 -10.49 -8.77
N SER A 188 -21.56 -9.50 -9.32
CA SER A 188 -23.01 -9.57 -9.50
C SER A 188 -23.45 -9.83 -10.95
N SER A 189 -22.49 -10.05 -11.86
CA SER A 189 -22.72 -10.34 -13.28
C SER A 189 -22.27 -11.74 -13.67
#